data_AF-A0A4R1BD39-F1
#
_entry.id   AF-A0A4R1BD39-F1
#
_cell.length_a   1.000
_cell.length_b   1.000
_cell.length_c   1.000
_cell.angle_alpha   90.00
_cell.angle_beta   90.00
_cell.angle_gamma   90.00
#
_symmetry.space_group_name_H-M   'P 1'
#
loop_
_entity.id
_entity.type
_entity.pdbx_description
1 polymer ?
#
loop_
_entity_poly.entity_id
_entity_poly.type
_entity_poly.pdbx_seq_one_letter_code
_entity_poly.pdbx_strand_id
1 'polypeptide(L)'
;MKADNFDLQAYLDRIGHTGAVAPDLATVSALMRRQLQTVPFENLDVLAGRGISLVPEAIVDKLVGRRRGGYCYEVNGLFALALGALGVAYRFVGCRPMIQAPVRRPRTHMAILATLAGEEWLCDVGFGSYGMRAPMRLAGAGPVRQDHDRFELGPLDAREYRLKAEVEGRWADQYSFDLGHHEWVDFMPANWLNSTYPESLFMRHRIVMRHTPDGRVILFDNRLKTIAPDGVGSRLLAEAEVADVLRDQFGLDGAL
;
A
#
# COMPACT_ATOMS: atom_id res chain seq x y z
N MET A 1 -11.86 -7.74 -9.96
CA MET A 1 -12.28 -8.05 -8.58
C MET A 1 -13.66 -7.44 -8.37
N LYS A 2 -14.56 -8.09 -7.62
CA LYS A 2 -15.91 -7.59 -7.30
C LYS A 2 -16.22 -7.97 -5.85
N ALA A 3 -17.03 -7.17 -5.17
CA ALA A 3 -17.51 -7.44 -3.82
C ALA A 3 -18.95 -6.94 -3.71
N ASP A 4 -19.89 -7.79 -3.32
CA ASP A 4 -21.32 -7.43 -3.28
C ASP A 4 -21.64 -6.42 -2.18
N ASN A 5 -20.83 -6.38 -1.11
CA ASN A 5 -20.94 -5.44 0.00
C ASN A 5 -20.14 -4.14 -0.19
N PHE A 6 -19.48 -3.94 -1.35
CA PHE A 6 -18.75 -2.70 -1.60
C PHE A 6 -19.70 -1.58 -1.98
N ASP A 7 -19.69 -0.52 -1.16
CA ASP A 7 -20.36 0.74 -1.44
C ASP A 7 -19.33 1.86 -1.57
N LEU A 8 -19.41 2.62 -2.67
CA LEU A 8 -18.44 3.68 -2.94
C LEU A 8 -18.52 4.79 -1.88
N GLN A 9 -19.72 5.16 -1.42
CA GLN A 9 -19.87 6.21 -0.42
C GLN A 9 -19.26 5.79 0.92
N ALA A 10 -19.51 4.57 1.39
CA ALA A 10 -18.92 4.03 2.60
C ALA A 10 -17.37 3.99 2.51
N TYR A 11 -16.81 3.69 1.34
CA TYR A 11 -15.38 3.80 1.10
C TYR A 11 -14.87 5.26 1.19
N LEU A 12 -15.56 6.21 0.55
CA LEU A 12 -15.20 7.63 0.60
C LEU A 12 -15.23 8.16 2.04
N ASP A 13 -16.25 7.78 2.81
CA ASP A 13 -16.37 8.10 4.23
C ASP A 13 -15.24 7.47 5.05
N ARG A 14 -14.85 6.23 4.74
CA ARG A 14 -13.73 5.54 5.40
C ARG A 14 -12.42 6.29 5.24
N ILE A 15 -12.18 6.87 4.06
CA ILE A 15 -10.95 7.60 3.76
C ILE A 15 -11.07 9.12 3.98
N GLY A 16 -12.23 9.62 4.41
CA GLY A 16 -12.48 11.04 4.64
C GLY A 16 -12.43 11.88 3.37
N HIS A 17 -12.87 11.34 2.23
CA HIS A 17 -12.99 12.08 0.97
C HIS A 17 -14.39 12.68 0.85
N THR A 18 -14.48 14.01 0.75
CA THR A 18 -15.75 14.76 0.65
C THR A 18 -15.95 15.45 -0.69
N GLY A 19 -15.02 15.25 -1.65
CA GLY A 19 -15.08 15.86 -2.97
C GLY A 19 -16.01 15.10 -3.92
N ALA A 20 -16.34 15.75 -5.04
CA ALA A 20 -16.97 15.05 -6.15
C ALA A 20 -15.97 14.05 -6.75
N VAL A 21 -16.49 12.92 -7.21
CA VAL A 21 -15.68 11.85 -7.81
C VAL A 21 -16.00 11.68 -9.29
N ALA A 22 -14.97 11.51 -10.10
CA ALA A 22 -15.05 11.22 -11.53
C ALA A 22 -13.98 10.17 -11.92
N PRO A 23 -14.13 9.47 -13.06
CA PRO A 23 -13.11 8.53 -13.56
C PRO A 23 -11.90 9.25 -14.17
N ASP A 24 -11.28 10.15 -13.41
CA ASP A 24 -10.15 10.96 -13.85
C ASP A 24 -8.94 10.87 -12.91
N LEU A 25 -7.80 11.34 -13.41
CA LEU A 25 -6.53 11.29 -12.68
C LEU A 25 -6.58 12.12 -11.39
N ALA A 26 -7.32 13.24 -11.38
CA ALA A 26 -7.42 14.10 -10.21
C ALA A 26 -8.13 13.37 -9.05
N THR A 27 -9.25 12.71 -9.35
CA THR A 27 -10.00 11.89 -8.40
C THR A 27 -9.15 10.72 -7.92
N VAL A 28 -8.57 9.92 -8.83
CA VAL A 28 -7.76 8.75 -8.45
C VAL A 28 -6.56 9.17 -7.57
N SER A 29 -5.91 10.30 -7.89
CA SER A 29 -4.82 10.84 -7.08
C SER A 29 -5.29 11.28 -5.69
N ALA A 30 -6.45 11.92 -5.59
CA ALA A 30 -7.02 12.34 -4.32
C ALA A 30 -7.41 11.15 -3.44
N LEU A 31 -8.03 10.13 -4.03
CA LEU A 31 -8.42 8.91 -3.30
C LEU A 31 -7.20 8.14 -2.82
N MET A 32 -6.18 7.97 -3.67
CA MET A 32 -4.93 7.30 -3.31
C MET A 32 -4.27 7.98 -2.09
N ARG A 33 -4.13 9.31 -2.12
CA ARG A 33 -3.59 10.09 -1.00
C ARG A 33 -4.40 9.93 0.28
N ARG A 34 -5.72 10.02 0.18
CA ARG A 34 -6.62 9.88 1.33
C ARG A 34 -6.55 8.48 1.94
N GLN A 35 -6.53 7.43 1.13
CA GLN A 35 -6.41 6.07 1.63
C GLN A 35 -5.07 5.85 2.34
N LEU A 36 -3.95 6.27 1.74
CA LEU A 36 -2.61 6.20 2.37
C LEU A 36 -2.54 6.87 3.75
N GLN A 37 -3.33 7.93 3.95
CA GLN A 37 -3.36 8.71 5.19
C GLN A 37 -4.31 8.16 6.26
N THR A 38 -5.26 7.31 5.88
CA THR A 38 -6.38 6.92 6.77
C THR A 38 -6.54 5.42 6.95
N VAL A 39 -6.07 4.61 6.01
CA VAL A 39 -6.07 3.15 6.06
C VAL A 39 -4.61 2.71 6.26
N PRO A 40 -4.20 2.32 7.48
CA PRO A 40 -2.83 1.95 7.73
C PRO A 40 -2.48 0.64 7.02
N PHE A 41 -1.23 0.55 6.57
CA PHE A 41 -0.63 -0.73 6.24
C PHE A 41 -0.32 -1.45 7.56
N GLU A 42 -0.78 -2.70 7.74
CA GLU A 42 -0.53 -3.47 8.96
C GLU A 42 -0.57 -4.98 8.74
N ASN A 43 0.18 -5.73 9.54
CA ASN A 43 0.23 -7.21 9.52
C ASN A 43 -0.21 -7.86 10.84
N LEU A 44 -1.05 -7.20 11.64
CA LEU A 44 -1.42 -7.65 12.99
C LEU A 44 -2.21 -8.96 12.95
N ASP A 45 -3.04 -9.17 11.92
CA ASP A 45 -3.74 -10.45 11.73
C ASP A 45 -2.77 -11.62 11.42
N VAL A 46 -1.66 -11.34 10.73
CA VAL A 46 -0.62 -12.34 10.46
C VAL A 46 0.05 -12.76 11.77
N LEU A 47 0.46 -11.78 12.59
CA LEU A 47 1.09 -12.04 13.89
C LEU A 47 0.16 -12.76 14.87
N ALA A 48 -1.15 -12.51 14.77
CA ALA A 48 -2.16 -13.20 15.57
C ALA A 48 -2.57 -14.58 15.00
N GLY A 49 -1.93 -15.05 13.92
CA GLY A 49 -2.23 -16.35 13.31
C GLY A 49 -3.59 -16.42 12.60
N ARG A 50 -4.25 -15.28 12.34
CA ARG A 50 -5.54 -15.22 11.63
C ARG A 50 -5.39 -15.35 10.10
N GLY A 51 -4.17 -15.16 9.59
CA GLY A 51 -3.90 -15.11 8.15
C GLY A 51 -4.48 -13.86 7.50
N ILE A 52 -4.46 -13.81 6.17
CA ILE A 52 -5.04 -12.70 5.40
C ILE A 52 -6.00 -13.22 4.34
N SER A 53 -7.22 -12.68 4.34
CA SER A 53 -8.25 -13.04 3.39
C SER A 53 -8.03 -12.35 2.04
N LEU A 54 -8.19 -13.10 0.95
CA LEU A 54 -8.37 -12.54 -0.39
C LEU A 54 -9.84 -12.53 -0.81
N VAL A 55 -10.78 -12.86 0.08
CA VAL A 55 -12.21 -12.73 -0.24
C VAL A 55 -12.56 -11.24 -0.27
N PRO A 56 -13.03 -10.69 -1.41
CA PRO A 56 -13.30 -9.26 -1.55
C PRO A 56 -14.23 -8.70 -0.46
N GLU A 57 -15.30 -9.43 -0.13
CA GLU A 57 -16.26 -9.02 0.89
C GLU A 57 -15.61 -8.91 2.27
N ALA A 58 -14.75 -9.86 2.62
CA ALA A 58 -14.02 -9.86 3.88
C ALA A 58 -13.02 -8.68 3.97
N ILE A 59 -12.43 -8.27 2.85
CA ILE A 59 -11.56 -7.09 2.78
C ILE A 59 -12.39 -5.83 3.06
N VAL A 60 -13.56 -5.69 2.43
CA VAL A 60 -14.47 -4.55 2.65
C VAL A 60 -14.92 -4.50 4.12
N ASP A 61 -15.40 -5.61 4.66
CA ASP A 61 -15.85 -5.68 6.05
C ASP A 61 -14.72 -5.31 7.03
N LYS A 62 -13.49 -5.75 6.76
CA LYS A 62 -12.34 -5.44 7.61
C LYS A 62 -11.93 -3.97 7.51
N LEU A 63 -11.65 -3.48 6.31
CA LEU A 63 -11.02 -2.17 6.11
C LEU A 63 -12.03 -1.03 6.21
N VAL A 64 -13.25 -1.22 5.72
CA VAL A 64 -14.33 -0.22 5.75
C VAL A 64 -15.18 -0.39 7.00
N GLY A 65 -15.79 -1.57 7.20
CA GLY A 65 -16.74 -1.81 8.29
C GLY A 65 -16.11 -1.73 9.68
N ARG A 66 -15.05 -2.51 9.92
CA ARG A 66 -14.30 -2.52 11.18
C ARG A 66 -13.20 -1.47 11.26
N ARG A 67 -13.07 -0.64 10.21
CA ARG A 67 -12.08 0.46 10.10
C ARG A 67 -10.63 0.05 10.37
N ARG A 68 -10.28 -1.22 10.16
CA ARG A 68 -8.91 -1.72 10.30
C ARG A 68 -8.03 -1.28 9.12
N GLY A 69 -6.75 -1.63 9.21
CA GLY A 69 -5.83 -1.60 8.08
C GLY A 69 -5.75 -2.97 7.38
N GLY A 70 -4.69 -3.16 6.63
CA GLY A 70 -4.28 -4.45 6.08
C GLY A 70 -2.94 -4.32 5.38
N TYR A 71 -2.34 -5.41 4.95
CA TYR A 71 -1.11 -5.32 4.13
C TYR A 71 -1.46 -5.24 2.63
N CYS A 72 -0.46 -5.40 1.75
CA CYS A 72 -0.54 -5.01 0.34
C CYS A 72 -1.79 -5.53 -0.42
N TYR A 73 -2.15 -6.81 -0.27
CA TYR A 73 -3.29 -7.36 -1.01
C TYR A 73 -4.61 -6.73 -0.58
N GLU A 74 -4.83 -6.54 0.72
CA GLU A 74 -6.10 -6.02 1.25
C GLU A 74 -6.28 -4.54 0.86
N VAL A 75 -5.25 -3.72 1.05
CA VAL A 75 -5.37 -2.27 0.82
C VAL A 75 -5.39 -1.93 -0.68
N ASN A 76 -4.59 -2.61 -1.51
CA ASN A 76 -4.70 -2.45 -2.96
C ASN A 76 -5.98 -3.12 -3.50
N GLY A 77 -6.44 -4.22 -2.90
CA GLY A 77 -7.72 -4.84 -3.25
C GLY A 77 -8.90 -3.89 -3.03
N LEU A 78 -8.94 -3.20 -1.88
CA LEU A 78 -9.94 -2.16 -1.61
C LEU A 78 -9.86 -1.02 -2.62
N PHE A 79 -8.64 -0.55 -2.95
CA PHE A 79 -8.46 0.51 -3.94
C PHE A 79 -8.90 0.08 -5.34
N ALA A 80 -8.67 -1.18 -5.72
CA ALA A 80 -9.15 -1.75 -6.97
C ALA A 80 -10.68 -1.80 -7.05
N LEU A 81 -11.38 -2.10 -5.94
CA LEU A 81 -12.85 -2.01 -5.88
C LEU A 81 -13.32 -0.56 -6.10
N ALA A 82 -12.66 0.41 -5.49
CA ALA A 82 -12.97 1.83 -5.69
C ALA A 82 -12.74 2.27 -7.16
N LEU A 83 -11.64 1.87 -7.79
CA LEU A 83 -11.39 2.13 -9.22
C LEU A 83 -12.50 1.53 -10.09
N GLY A 84 -12.90 0.29 -9.82
CA GLY A 84 -13.98 -0.38 -10.52
C GLY A 84 -15.33 0.34 -10.38
N ALA A 85 -15.67 0.80 -9.16
CA ALA A 85 -16.90 1.54 -8.90
C ALA A 85 -16.92 2.94 -9.57
N LEU A 86 -15.76 3.55 -9.77
CA LEU A 86 -15.63 4.79 -10.56
C LEU A 86 -15.75 4.56 -12.07
N GLY A 87 -15.67 3.30 -12.54
CA GLY A 87 -15.59 2.98 -13.96
C GLY A 87 -14.19 3.16 -14.56
N VAL A 88 -13.15 3.23 -13.73
CA VAL A 88 -11.75 3.27 -14.18
C VAL A 88 -11.30 1.86 -14.51
N ALA A 89 -10.90 1.61 -15.75
CA ALA A 89 -10.32 0.33 -16.15
C ALA A 89 -8.98 0.13 -15.44
N TYR A 90 -8.72 -1.09 -14.96
CA TYR A 90 -7.48 -1.40 -14.26
C TYR A 90 -7.09 -2.88 -14.45
N ARG A 91 -5.81 -3.17 -14.20
CA ARG A 91 -5.27 -4.53 -14.11
C ARG A 91 -4.25 -4.63 -12.99
N PHE A 92 -4.02 -5.84 -12.50
CA PHE A 92 -3.02 -6.09 -11.46
C PHE A 92 -1.65 -6.38 -12.07
N VAL A 93 -0.60 -6.06 -11.30
CA VAL A 93 0.78 -6.48 -11.58
C VAL A 93 1.39 -7.14 -10.34
N GLY A 94 2.09 -8.25 -10.55
CA GLY A 94 2.86 -8.93 -9.52
C GLY A 94 4.25 -8.33 -9.39
N CYS A 95 4.56 -7.75 -8.24
CA CYS A 95 5.78 -7.01 -7.99
C CYS A 95 6.77 -7.80 -7.15
N ARG A 96 8.07 -7.63 -7.42
CA ARG A 96 9.19 -8.16 -6.62
C ARG A 96 9.72 -7.06 -5.71
N PRO A 97 9.52 -7.13 -4.39
CA PRO A 97 10.15 -6.18 -3.48
C PRO A 97 11.68 -6.24 -3.57
N MET A 98 12.33 -5.08 -3.68
CA MET A 98 13.78 -4.92 -3.80
C MET A 98 14.43 -4.26 -2.58
N ILE A 99 13.64 -3.79 -1.61
CA ILE A 99 14.15 -3.22 -0.36
C ILE A 99 15.02 -4.25 0.37
N GLN A 100 16.29 -3.88 0.59
CA GLN A 100 17.28 -4.70 1.30
C GLN A 100 17.32 -6.14 0.78
N ALA A 101 17.23 -6.32 -0.54
CA ALA A 101 17.19 -7.61 -1.19
C ALA A 101 18.54 -7.89 -1.89
N PRO A 102 19.52 -8.53 -1.22
CA PRO A 102 20.77 -8.92 -1.87
C PRO A 102 20.57 -10.03 -2.92
N VAL A 103 19.42 -10.71 -2.88
CA VAL A 103 19.01 -11.77 -3.79
C VAL A 103 17.65 -11.47 -4.40
N ARG A 104 17.42 -11.99 -5.61
CA ARG A 104 16.14 -11.82 -6.33
C ARG A 104 14.99 -12.44 -5.54
N ARG A 105 13.94 -11.66 -5.26
CA ARG A 105 12.75 -12.10 -4.52
C ARG A 105 11.62 -12.60 -5.45
N PRO A 106 10.72 -13.47 -4.96
CA PRO A 106 9.48 -13.82 -5.66
C PRO A 106 8.55 -12.60 -5.81
N ARG A 107 7.50 -12.73 -6.62
CA ARG A 107 6.46 -11.70 -6.77
C ARG A 107 5.52 -11.74 -5.58
N THR A 108 5.91 -11.09 -4.49
CA THR A 108 5.19 -11.09 -3.21
C THR A 108 4.57 -9.75 -2.86
N HIS A 109 4.53 -8.83 -3.82
CA HIS A 109 3.77 -7.59 -3.72
C HIS A 109 2.79 -7.49 -4.90
N MET A 110 1.70 -6.77 -4.71
CA MET A 110 0.69 -6.52 -5.74
C MET A 110 0.48 -5.02 -5.86
N ALA A 111 0.51 -4.51 -7.09
CA ALA A 111 0.14 -3.14 -7.41
C ALA A 111 -0.87 -3.13 -8.58
N ILE A 112 -1.36 -1.94 -8.93
CA ILE A 112 -2.41 -1.76 -9.93
C ILE A 112 -1.88 -0.87 -11.05
N LEU A 113 -2.22 -1.20 -12.29
CA LEU A 113 -2.13 -0.28 -13.42
C LEU A 113 -3.55 0.17 -13.78
N ALA A 114 -3.84 1.45 -13.59
CA ALA A 114 -5.10 2.08 -13.96
C ALA A 114 -4.97 2.76 -15.33
N THR A 115 -6.00 2.64 -16.17
CA THR A 115 -6.07 3.31 -17.47
C THR A 115 -6.92 4.57 -17.34
N LEU A 116 -6.28 5.73 -17.49
CA LEU A 116 -6.92 7.04 -17.36
C LEU A 116 -6.57 7.87 -18.60
N ALA A 117 -7.57 8.39 -19.30
CA ALA A 117 -7.41 9.15 -20.53
C ALA A 117 -6.50 8.45 -21.58
N GLY A 118 -6.57 7.12 -21.68
CA GLY A 118 -5.78 6.31 -22.63
C GLY A 118 -4.34 5.99 -22.19
N GLU A 119 -3.92 6.43 -21.01
CA GLU A 119 -2.57 6.22 -20.45
C GLU A 119 -2.61 5.24 -19.27
N GLU A 120 -1.55 4.45 -19.09
CA GLU A 120 -1.40 3.57 -17.93
C GLU A 120 -0.67 4.28 -16.78
N TRP A 121 -1.24 4.17 -15.58
CA TRP A 121 -0.73 4.77 -14.34
C TRP A 121 -0.56 3.69 -13.28
N LEU A 122 0.65 3.56 -12.75
CA LEU A 122 0.93 2.75 -11.57
C LEU A 122 0.25 3.39 -10.36
N CYS A 123 -0.58 2.60 -9.68
CA CYS A 123 -1.25 2.92 -8.43
C CYS A 123 -0.91 1.86 -7.38
N ASP A 124 -0.58 2.29 -6.18
CA ASP A 124 -0.13 1.41 -5.10
C ASP A 124 -0.26 2.11 -3.75
N VAL A 125 -1.29 1.71 -3.00
CA VAL A 125 -1.54 2.15 -1.63
C VAL A 125 -1.04 1.12 -0.60
N GLY A 126 -0.32 0.09 -1.05
CA GLY A 126 -0.02 -1.11 -0.27
C GLY A 126 1.45 -1.47 -0.11
N PHE A 127 2.39 -0.66 -0.63
CA PHE A 127 3.81 -0.96 -0.47
C PHE A 127 4.37 -0.64 0.93
N GLY A 128 3.74 0.29 1.66
CA GLY A 128 4.16 0.71 3.00
C GLY A 128 4.93 2.04 3.01
N SER A 129 6.05 2.09 3.76
CA SER A 129 6.75 3.33 4.18
C SER A 129 7.13 4.24 3.02
N TYR A 130 8.09 3.82 2.19
CA TYR A 130 8.55 4.61 1.04
C TYR A 130 7.71 4.28 -0.21
N GLY A 131 6.41 4.02 -0.03
CA GLY A 131 5.46 3.92 -1.13
C GLY A 131 5.21 5.28 -1.77
N MET A 132 4.90 5.27 -3.08
CA MET A 132 4.48 6.48 -3.79
C MET A 132 3.17 7.03 -3.21
N ARG A 133 2.99 8.35 -3.30
CA ARG A 133 1.85 9.11 -2.75
C ARG A 133 0.76 9.42 -3.77
N ALA A 134 1.07 9.32 -5.05
CA ALA A 134 0.15 9.58 -6.15
C ALA A 134 0.46 8.66 -7.33
N PRO A 135 -0.49 8.46 -8.28
CA PRO A 135 -0.28 7.64 -9.45
C PRO A 135 0.95 8.08 -10.25
N MET A 136 1.71 7.12 -10.77
CA MET A 136 2.87 7.38 -11.62
C MET A 136 2.63 6.87 -13.03
N ARG A 137 2.74 7.75 -14.03
CA ARG A 137 2.56 7.38 -15.44
C ARG A 137 3.62 6.35 -15.84
N LEU A 138 3.19 5.23 -16.42
CA LEU A 138 4.08 4.13 -16.82
C LEU A 138 5.07 4.55 -17.91
N ALA A 139 4.61 5.37 -18.87
CA ALA A 139 5.43 5.98 -19.91
C ALA A 139 6.17 7.27 -19.45
N GLY A 140 6.10 7.60 -18.16
CA GLY A 140 6.83 8.73 -17.60
C GLY A 140 8.34 8.52 -17.65
N ALA A 141 9.10 9.63 -17.64
CA ALA A 141 10.55 9.59 -17.64
C ALA A 141 11.11 10.49 -16.54
N GLY A 142 12.12 9.96 -15.85
CA GLY A 142 12.89 10.67 -14.83
C GLY A 142 12.16 10.86 -13.49
N PRO A 143 12.82 11.54 -12.54
CA PRO A 143 12.30 11.73 -11.19
C PRO A 143 11.05 12.62 -11.14
N VAL A 144 10.03 12.17 -10.41
CA VAL A 144 8.80 12.90 -10.10
C VAL A 144 8.79 13.24 -8.62
N ARG A 145 8.52 14.51 -8.30
CA ARG A 145 8.30 14.96 -6.93
C ARG A 145 6.84 14.74 -6.54
N GLN A 146 6.62 14.08 -5.40
CA GLN A 146 5.31 13.91 -4.78
C GLN A 146 5.42 14.45 -3.36
N ASP A 147 5.00 15.70 -3.17
CA ASP A 147 5.11 16.43 -1.90
C ASP A 147 6.58 16.57 -1.46
N HIS A 148 7.01 15.98 -0.35
CA HIS A 148 8.40 15.97 0.11
C HIS A 148 9.22 14.77 -0.39
N ASP A 149 8.58 13.82 -1.08
CA ASP A 149 9.25 12.63 -1.61
C ASP A 149 9.57 12.77 -3.10
N ARG A 150 10.57 12.01 -3.54
CA ARG A 150 10.91 11.87 -4.96
C ARG A 150 10.91 10.40 -5.34
N PHE A 151 10.27 10.11 -6.46
CA PHE A 151 10.13 8.77 -7.02
C PHE A 151 10.59 8.76 -8.48
N GLU A 152 11.01 7.61 -8.97
CA GLU A 152 11.35 7.42 -10.37
C GLU A 152 10.79 6.07 -10.81
N LEU A 153 9.96 6.08 -11.84
CA LEU A 153 9.43 4.89 -12.49
C LEU A 153 10.02 4.82 -13.89
N GLY A 154 10.54 3.66 -14.26
CA GLY A 154 11.07 3.45 -15.61
C GLY A 154 11.50 2.01 -15.84
N PRO A 155 12.00 1.70 -17.05
CA PRO A 155 12.49 0.37 -17.38
C PRO A 155 13.63 -0.06 -16.45
N LEU A 156 13.55 -1.27 -15.92
CA LEU A 156 14.67 -1.97 -15.30
C LEU A 156 15.51 -2.66 -16.38
N ASP A 157 14.82 -3.33 -17.31
CA ASP A 157 15.37 -4.00 -18.48
C ASP A 157 14.31 -4.04 -19.61
N ALA A 158 14.49 -4.91 -20.60
CA ALA A 158 13.56 -5.05 -21.73
C ALA A 158 12.18 -5.61 -21.38
N ARG A 159 11.97 -6.12 -20.16
CA ARG A 159 10.74 -6.82 -19.73
C ARG A 159 10.15 -6.24 -18.44
N GLU A 160 11.00 -5.81 -17.51
CA GLU A 160 10.57 -5.29 -16.21
C GLU A 160 10.70 -3.77 -16.12
N TYR A 161 9.77 -3.15 -15.39
CA TYR A 161 9.83 -1.80 -14.86
C TYR A 161 10.31 -1.84 -13.42
N ARG A 162 10.83 -0.71 -12.93
CA ARG A 162 11.23 -0.52 -11.55
C ARG A 162 10.73 0.81 -11.01
N LEU A 163 10.21 0.76 -9.79
CA LEU A 163 9.97 1.93 -8.96
C LEU A 163 11.15 2.17 -8.03
N LYS A 164 11.64 3.42 -7.97
CA LYS A 164 12.65 3.90 -7.02
C LYS A 164 12.06 5.01 -6.16
N ALA A 165 12.57 5.14 -4.95
CA ALA A 165 12.31 6.27 -4.07
C ALA A 165 13.64 6.88 -3.62
N GLU A 166 13.67 8.20 -3.42
CA GLU A 166 14.80 8.86 -2.77
C GLU A 166 14.65 8.74 -1.25
N VAL A 167 15.57 8.02 -0.62
CA VAL A 167 15.60 7.74 0.82
C VAL A 167 16.89 8.31 1.37
N GLU A 168 16.79 9.27 2.29
CA GLU A 168 17.96 9.89 2.96
C GLU A 168 18.99 10.42 1.93
N GLY A 169 18.49 11.05 0.87
CA GLY A 169 19.30 11.62 -0.22
C GLY A 169 19.89 10.60 -1.20
N ARG A 170 19.47 9.33 -1.14
CA ARG A 170 19.94 8.27 -2.04
C ARG A 170 18.78 7.57 -2.71
N TRP A 171 18.93 7.28 -4.00
CA TRP A 171 17.98 6.45 -4.71
C TRP A 171 18.03 5.00 -4.24
N ALA A 172 16.88 4.47 -3.85
CA ALA A 172 16.70 3.08 -3.43
C ALA A 172 15.62 2.41 -4.28
N ASP A 173 15.92 1.22 -4.76
CA ASP A 173 14.99 0.38 -5.51
C ASP A 173 13.89 -0.14 -4.57
N GLN A 174 12.63 0.14 -4.91
CA GLN A 174 11.48 -0.27 -4.12
C GLN A 174 10.99 -1.65 -4.56
N TYR A 175 10.61 -1.77 -5.83
CA TYR A 175 10.21 -3.03 -6.45
C TYR A 175 10.33 -3.00 -7.97
N SER A 176 10.37 -4.19 -8.57
CA SER A 176 10.22 -4.38 -10.03
C SER A 176 8.95 -5.14 -10.38
N PHE A 177 8.46 -4.98 -11.60
CA PHE A 177 7.30 -5.71 -12.13
C PHE A 177 7.37 -5.78 -13.66
N ASP A 178 6.79 -6.82 -14.26
CA ASP A 178 6.52 -6.86 -15.70
C ASP A 178 5.05 -6.54 -15.97
N LEU A 179 4.69 -6.48 -17.25
CA LEU A 179 3.32 -6.21 -17.69
C LEU A 179 2.50 -7.49 -17.92
N GLY A 180 2.95 -8.62 -17.36
CA GLY A 180 2.23 -9.89 -17.43
C GLY A 180 0.81 -9.76 -16.86
N HIS A 181 -0.12 -10.53 -17.42
CA HIS A 181 -1.48 -10.57 -16.90
C HIS A 181 -1.50 -11.27 -15.54
N HIS A 182 -2.18 -10.65 -14.57
CA HIS A 182 -2.43 -11.21 -13.25
C HIS A 182 -3.90 -11.05 -12.89
N GLU A 183 -4.52 -12.15 -12.50
CA GLU A 183 -5.84 -12.17 -11.90
C GLU A 183 -5.74 -12.10 -10.38
N TRP A 184 -6.85 -11.77 -9.73
CA TRP A 184 -6.90 -11.67 -8.28
C TRP A 184 -6.49 -12.98 -7.57
N VAL A 185 -6.86 -14.12 -8.17
CA VAL A 185 -6.54 -15.46 -7.64
C VAL A 185 -5.03 -15.76 -7.67
N ASP A 186 -4.27 -15.14 -8.57
CA ASP A 186 -2.83 -15.37 -8.71
C ASP A 186 -2.03 -14.89 -7.49
N PHE A 187 -2.63 -14.04 -6.66
CA PHE A 187 -2.02 -13.56 -5.42
C PHE A 187 -2.20 -14.53 -4.26
N MET A 188 -3.01 -15.59 -4.38
CA MET A 188 -3.19 -16.59 -3.32
C MET A 188 -1.87 -17.25 -2.88
N PRO A 189 -1.00 -17.77 -3.77
CA PRO A 189 0.27 -18.37 -3.33
C PRO A 189 1.21 -17.36 -2.67
N ALA A 190 1.24 -16.13 -3.19
CA ALA A 190 2.09 -15.07 -2.67
C ALA A 190 1.61 -14.56 -1.30
N ASN A 191 0.29 -14.43 -1.11
CA ASN A 191 -0.33 -14.20 0.19
C ASN A 191 0.03 -15.30 1.17
N TRP A 192 -0.19 -16.56 0.80
CA TRP A 192 0.12 -17.69 1.67
C TRP A 192 1.58 -17.68 2.11
N LEU A 193 2.52 -17.48 1.18
CA LEU A 193 3.93 -17.34 1.50
C LEU A 193 4.17 -16.19 2.49
N ASN A 194 3.63 -15.01 2.22
CA ASN A 194 3.82 -13.85 3.08
C ASN A 194 3.23 -14.02 4.48
N SER A 195 2.08 -14.70 4.62
CA SER A 195 1.30 -14.81 5.85
C SER A 195 1.49 -16.11 6.64
N THR A 196 2.29 -17.05 6.14
CA THR A 196 2.51 -18.35 6.81
C THR A 196 3.96 -18.81 6.84
N TYR A 197 4.82 -18.37 5.91
CA TYR A 197 6.21 -18.83 5.87
C TYR A 197 7.00 -18.27 7.07
N PRO A 198 7.61 -19.09 7.94
CA PRO A 198 8.24 -18.62 9.18
C PRO A 198 9.38 -17.61 8.99
N GLU A 199 10.01 -17.58 7.81
CA GLU A 199 11.06 -16.63 7.46
C GLU A 199 10.52 -15.34 6.81
N SER A 200 9.21 -15.26 6.54
CA SER A 200 8.58 -14.05 6.03
C SER A 200 8.76 -12.90 7.02
N LEU A 201 9.09 -11.73 6.50
CA LEU A 201 9.18 -10.50 7.30
C LEU A 201 7.89 -10.27 8.11
N PHE A 202 6.73 -10.56 7.50
CA PHE A 202 5.42 -10.35 8.13
C PHE A 202 5.09 -11.37 9.22
N MET A 203 5.79 -12.51 9.28
CA MET A 203 5.64 -13.49 10.37
C MET A 203 6.56 -13.19 11.55
N ARG A 204 7.62 -12.38 11.32
CA ARG A 204 8.68 -12.13 12.30
C ARG A 204 8.58 -10.79 13.00
N HIS A 205 8.05 -9.79 12.30
CA HIS A 205 8.09 -8.42 12.74
C HIS A 205 6.71 -7.80 12.76
N ARG A 206 6.47 -6.94 13.75
CA ARG A 206 5.32 -6.04 13.75
C ARG A 206 5.61 -4.91 12.79
N ILE A 207 4.73 -4.71 11.80
CA ILE A 207 4.90 -3.67 10.79
C ILE A 207 3.58 -2.94 10.67
N VAL A 208 3.56 -1.69 11.12
CA VAL A 208 2.41 -0.79 10.97
C VAL A 208 2.89 0.53 10.39
N MET A 209 2.25 1.00 9.34
CA MET A 209 2.67 2.20 8.61
C MET A 209 1.48 3.02 8.19
N ARG A 210 1.61 4.34 8.24
CA ARG A 210 0.61 5.29 7.73
C ARG A 210 1.30 6.52 7.19
N HIS A 211 0.85 7.01 6.04
CA HIS A 211 1.34 8.29 5.54
C HIS A 211 0.70 9.43 6.31
N THR A 212 1.45 10.51 6.51
CA THR A 212 0.92 11.80 6.96
C THR A 212 0.90 12.74 5.73
N PRO A 213 0.29 13.93 5.82
CA PRO A 213 0.29 14.89 4.70
C PRO A 213 1.68 15.09 4.09
N ASP A 214 2.69 15.26 4.94
CA ASP A 214 4.04 15.61 4.50
C ASP A 214 5.10 14.52 4.78
N GLY A 215 4.66 13.35 5.25
CA GLY A 215 5.56 12.37 5.86
C GLY A 215 4.95 11.01 6.08
N ARG A 216 5.45 10.27 7.07
CA ARG A 216 4.89 8.97 7.47
C ARG A 216 5.27 8.60 8.90
N VAL A 217 4.46 7.74 9.49
CA VAL A 217 4.71 7.10 10.78
C VAL A 217 4.87 5.60 10.54
N ILE A 218 5.88 4.99 11.14
CA ILE A 218 6.24 3.59 10.98
C ILE A 218 6.47 3.01 12.37
N LEU A 219 5.74 1.96 12.72
CA LEU A 219 6.05 1.10 13.84
C LEU A 219 6.64 -0.20 13.29
N PHE A 220 7.93 -0.41 13.54
CA PHE A 220 8.63 -1.65 13.23
C PHE A 220 9.07 -2.31 14.54
N ASP A 221 8.52 -3.47 14.85
CA ASP A 221 8.54 -4.08 16.19
C ASP A 221 8.08 -3.06 17.24
N ASN A 222 8.99 -2.63 18.11
CA ASN A 222 8.72 -1.63 19.14
C ASN A 222 9.36 -0.28 18.82
N ARG A 223 9.86 -0.07 17.60
CA ARG A 223 10.49 1.19 17.20
C ARG A 223 9.53 2.01 16.36
N LEU A 224 9.11 3.15 16.93
CA LEU A 224 8.30 4.15 16.27
C LEU A 224 9.22 5.16 15.57
N LYS A 225 9.20 5.18 14.24
CA LYS A 225 9.89 6.15 13.39
C LYS A 225 8.86 7.11 12.79
N THR A 226 9.11 8.41 12.93
CA THR A 226 8.34 9.46 12.26
C THR A 226 9.26 10.15 11.27
N ILE A 227 8.83 10.26 10.03
CA ILE A 227 9.54 10.98 8.97
C ILE A 227 8.66 12.15 8.56
N ALA A 228 9.18 13.36 8.67
CA ALA A 228 8.49 14.59 8.34
C ALA A 228 9.50 15.58 7.70
N PRO A 229 9.03 16.72 7.14
CA PRO A 229 9.92 17.67 6.48
C PRO A 229 11.00 18.28 7.39
N ASP A 230 10.71 18.37 8.69
CA ASP A 230 11.60 18.89 9.73
C ASP A 230 12.65 17.87 10.21
N GLY A 231 12.49 16.60 9.84
CA GLY A 231 13.49 15.56 10.07
C GLY A 231 12.91 14.18 10.36
N VAL A 232 13.77 13.34 10.93
CA VAL A 232 13.46 11.96 11.27
C VAL A 232 13.52 11.80 12.79
N GLY A 233 12.37 11.50 13.40
CA GLY A 233 12.27 11.10 14.80
C GLY A 233 12.25 9.57 14.93
N SER A 234 12.90 9.03 15.97
CA SER A 234 12.89 7.60 16.28
C SER A 234 12.82 7.39 17.78
N ARG A 235 11.90 6.55 18.23
CA ARG A 235 11.72 6.21 19.65
C ARG A 235 11.50 4.70 19.79
N LEU A 236 12.15 4.10 20.79
CA LEU A 236 11.82 2.74 21.22
C LEU A 236 10.69 2.81 22.25
N LEU A 237 9.64 2.02 22.02
CA LEU A 237 8.46 1.90 22.87
C LEU A 237 8.65 0.76 23.86
N ALA A 238 8.13 0.92 25.08
CA ALA A 238 7.82 -0.22 25.94
C ALA A 238 6.58 -0.96 25.38
N GLU A 239 6.48 -2.27 25.62
CA GLU A 239 5.36 -3.06 25.10
C GLU A 239 3.99 -2.53 25.56
N ALA A 240 3.91 -2.02 26.79
CA ALA A 240 2.70 -1.43 27.35
C ALA A 240 2.22 -0.18 26.60
N GLU A 241 3.11 0.53 25.90
CA GLU A 241 2.76 1.74 25.14
C GLU A 241 2.23 1.41 23.73
N VAL A 242 2.44 0.17 23.24
CA VAL A 242 2.15 -0.20 21.86
C VAL A 242 0.66 -0.05 21.55
N ALA A 243 -0.21 -0.53 22.44
CA ALA A 243 -1.66 -0.48 22.21
C ALA A 243 -2.18 0.96 22.09
N ASP A 244 -1.65 1.88 22.91
CA ASP A 244 -2.00 3.30 22.84
C ASP A 244 -1.45 3.94 21.55
N VAL A 245 -0.22 3.62 21.15
CA VAL A 245 0.35 4.09 19.88
C VAL A 245 -0.43 3.57 18.67
N LEU A 246 -0.87 2.31 18.67
CA LEU A 246 -1.69 1.74 17.59
C LEU A 246 -3.01 2.50 17.43
N ARG A 247 -3.67 2.83 18.54
CA ARG A 247 -4.89 3.65 18.56
C ARG A 247 -4.61 5.09 18.10
N ASP A 248 -3.71 5.79 18.77
CA ASP A 248 -3.52 7.24 18.58
C ASP A 248 -2.86 7.58 17.24
N GLN A 249 -1.86 6.79 16.82
CA GLN A 249 -1.07 7.07 15.62
C GLN A 249 -1.56 6.32 14.38
N PHE A 250 -2.35 5.26 14.53
CA PHE A 250 -2.77 4.45 13.38
C PHE A 250 -4.29 4.23 13.31
N GLY A 251 -5.06 4.63 14.34
CA GLY A 251 -6.51 4.43 14.38
C GLY A 251 -6.89 2.94 14.53
N LEU A 252 -6.02 2.14 15.14
CA LEU A 252 -6.19 0.69 15.30
C LEU A 252 -6.55 0.35 16.75
N ASP A 253 -7.84 0.50 17.07
CA ASP A 253 -8.40 0.10 18.37
C ASP A 253 -8.56 -1.42 18.48
N GLY A 254 -8.11 -2.02 19.58
CA GLY A 254 -8.29 -3.46 19.86
C GLY A 254 -7.62 -4.39 18.84
N ALA A 255 -6.57 -3.93 18.17
CA ALA A 255 -5.90 -4.67 17.10
C ALA A 255 -4.85 -5.70 17.59
N LEU A 256 -4.57 -5.71 18.90
CA LEU A 256 -3.77 -6.71 19.60
C LEU A 256 -4.69 -7.73 20.29
#